data_AF-A0A059CAE3-F1
#
_entry.id   AF-A0A059CAE3-F1
#
_cell.length_a   1.000
_cell.length_b   1.000
_cell.length_c   1.000
_cell.angle_alpha   90.00
_cell.angle_beta   90.00
_cell.angle_gamma   90.00
#
_symmetry.space_group_name_H-M   'P 1'
#
loop_
_entity.id
_entity.type
_entity.pdbx_description
1 polymer ?
#
loop_
_entity_poly.entity_id
_entity_poly.type
_entity_poly.pdbx_seq_one_letter_code
_entity_poly.pdbx_strand_id
1 'polypeptide(L)' 'MFKSMVNHGCRPNGDCYFTFIHYLCKGVDFDTALQICKEINGLVSIDKVDEARELIKQVKERFSRNTDLWDEVEAGLPQ' A
#
# COMPACT_ATOMS: atom_id res chain seq x y z
N MET A 1 -1.22 -15.23 -8.76
CA MET A 1 -0.97 -13.86 -8.24
C MET A 1 -0.82 -13.82 -6.72
N PHE A 2 -1.85 -14.12 -5.91
CA PHE A 2 -1.72 -14.21 -4.44
C PHE A 2 -0.72 -15.26 -3.95
N LYS A 3 -0.68 -16.43 -4.61
CA LYS A 3 0.36 -17.44 -4.42
C LYS A 3 1.79 -16.91 -4.61
N SER A 4 1.97 -15.91 -5.49
CA SER A 4 3.29 -15.31 -5.73
C SER A 4 3.70 -14.41 -4.57
N MET A 5 2.79 -13.58 -4.06
CA MET A 5 3.06 -12.70 -2.91
C MET A 5 3.44 -13.50 -1.66
N VAL A 6 2.68 -14.57 -1.39
CA VAL A 6 2.97 -15.51 -0.29
C VAL A 6 4.30 -16.23 -0.51
N ASN A 7 4.60 -16.66 -1.75
CA ASN A 7 5.88 -17.28 -2.09
C ASN A 7 7.09 -16.34 -1.97
N HIS A 8 6.88 -15.03 -2.01
CA HIS A 8 7.95 -14.02 -1.83
C HIS A 8 7.99 -13.46 -0.39
N GLY A 9 7.33 -14.13 0.57
CA GLY A 9 7.37 -13.75 1.99
C GLY A 9 6.49 -12.57 2.36
N CYS A 10 5.73 -12.02 1.42
CA CYS A 10 4.75 -10.98 1.70
C CYS A 10 3.50 -11.65 2.27
N ARG A 11 3.16 -11.33 3.53
CA ARG A 11 1.97 -11.87 4.21
C ARG A 11 0.87 -10.80 4.20
N PRO A 12 0.09 -10.68 3.10
CA PRO A 12 -0.98 -9.70 3.02
C PRO A 12 -1.98 -9.92 4.16
N ASN A 13 -2.20 -8.89 4.97
CA ASN A 13 -3.24 -8.87 5.99
C ASN A 13 -4.63 -8.66 5.34
N GLY A 14 -5.70 -8.72 6.14
CA GLY A 14 -7.07 -8.52 5.66
C GLY A 14 -7.24 -7.22 4.87
N ASP A 15 -6.51 -6.17 5.26
CA ASP A 15 -6.55 -4.83 4.66
C ASP A 15 -5.87 -4.80 3.29
N CYS A 16 -4.78 -5.55 3.10
CA CYS A 16 -4.15 -5.73 1.78
C CYS A 16 -5.11 -6.39 0.78
N TYR A 17 -5.92 -7.35 1.23
CA TYR A 17 -6.92 -8.02 0.39
C TYR A 17 -8.09 -7.10 0.06
N PHE A 18 -8.57 -6.35 1.05
CA PHE A 18 -9.69 -5.42 0.88
C PHE A 18 -9.34 -4.27 -0.06
N THR A 19 -8.14 -3.69 0.14
CA THR A 19 -7.56 -2.66 -0.72
C THR A 19 -7.43 -3.14 -2.16
N PHE A 20 -6.87 -4.34 -2.39
CA PHE A 20 -6.74 -4.90 -3.74
C PHE A 20 -8.08 -5.12 -4.44
N ILE A 21 -9.05 -5.69 -3.74
CA ILE A 21 -10.39 -5.97 -4.29
C ILE A 21 -11.13 -4.67 -4.61
N HIS A 22 -11.01 -3.65 -3.75
CA HIS A 22 -11.63 -2.34 -3.94
C HIS A 22 -11.06 -1.58 -5.14
N TYR A 23 -9.73 -1.60 -5.33
CA TYR A 23 -9.06 -0.94 -6.46
C TYR A 23 -9.29 -1.66 -7.81
N LEU A 24 -9.30 -3.01 -7.81
CA LEU A 24 -9.62 -3.82 -8.98
C LEU A 24 -11.05 -3.57 -9.49
N CYS A 25 -12.00 -3.34 -8.59
CA CYS A 25 -13.40 -3.14 -8.97
C CYS A 25 -13.74 -1.72 -9.47
N LYS A 26 -12.85 -0.72 -9.33
CA LYS A 26 -13.15 0.69 -9.67
C LYS A 26 -12.25 1.36 -10.72
N GLY A 27 -11.35 0.62 -11.38
CA GLY A 27 -10.71 1.11 -12.61
C GLY A 27 -9.60 2.15 -12.39
N VAL A 28 -8.74 1.94 -11.40
CA VAL A 28 -7.44 2.62 -11.32
C VAL A 28 -6.36 1.57 -11.52
N ASP A 29 -5.39 1.93 -12.36
CA ASP A 29 -4.33 1.07 -12.86
C ASP A 29 -3.71 0.22 -11.75
N PHE A 30 -4.08 -1.06 -11.75
CA PHE A 30 -3.74 -2.06 -10.75
C PHE A 30 -2.22 -2.09 -10.49
N ASP A 31 -1.44 -1.93 -11.55
CA ASP A 31 0.01 -1.97 -11.52
C ASP A 31 0.61 -0.78 -10.77
N THR A 32 -0.01 0.40 -10.88
CA THR A 32 0.42 1.59 -10.14
C THR A 32 0.20 1.40 -8.64
N ALA A 33 -0.96 0.88 -8.24
CA ALA A 33 -1.26 0.60 -6.83
C ALA A 33 -0.32 -0.47 -6.26
N LEU A 34 -0.07 -1.54 -7.02
CA LEU A 34 0.87 -2.59 -6.61
C LEU A 34 2.29 -2.06 -6.47
N GLN A 35 2.74 -1.18 -7.37
CA GLN A 35 4.08 -0.60 -7.34
C GLN A 35 4.26 0.27 -6.09
N ILE A 36 3.29 1.14 -5.79
CA ILE A 36 3.29 1.99 -4.60
C ILE A 36 3.36 1.15 -3.32
N CYS A 37 2.56 0.09 -3.22
CA CYS A 37 2.60 -0.80 -2.05
C CYS A 37 3.95 -1.49 -1.88
N LYS A 38 4.59 -1.90 -2.97
CA LYS A 38 5.94 -2.50 -2.94
C LYS A 38 7.00 -1.49 -2.50
N GLU A 39 6.88 -0.24 -2.94
CA GLU A 39 7.79 0.83 -2.56
C GLU A 39 7.68 1.19 -1.08
N ILE A 40 6.46 1.38 -0.57
CA ILE A 40 6.22 1.63 0.87
C ILE A 40 6.83 0.50 1.70
N ASN A 41 6.50 -0.76 1.36
CA ASN A 41 7.01 -1.90 2.10
C ASN A 41 8.53 -2.05 2.00
N GLY A 42 9.11 -1.73 0.83
CA GLY A 42 10.55 -1.71 0.62
C GLY A 42 11.25 -0.68 1.50
N LEU A 43 10.74 0.55 1.54
CA LEU A 43 11.25 1.64 2.37
C LEU A 43 11.17 1.29 3.87
N VAL A 44 10.04 0.76 4.32
CA VAL A 44 9.87 0.29 5.71
C VAL A 44 10.86 -0.83 6.05
N SER A 45 11.11 -1.75 5.13
CA SER A 45 12.04 -2.87 5.35
C SER A 45 13.50 -2.45 5.47
N ILE A 46 13.84 -1.22 5.05
CA ILE A 46 15.19 -0.65 5.18
C ILE A 46 15.23 0.53 6.17
N ASP A 47 14.28 0.56 7.12
CA ASP A 47 14.14 1.57 8.19
C ASP A 47 13.95 3.01 7.68
N LYS A 48 13.51 3.17 6.44
CA LYS A 48 13.24 4.47 5.81
C LYS A 48 11.78 4.88 5.92
N VAL A 49 11.30 4.94 7.16
CA VAL A 49 9.87 5.12 7.45
C VAL A 49 9.36 6.50 7.05
N ASP A 50 10.17 7.56 7.22
CA ASP A 50 9.75 8.92 6.85
C ASP A 50 9.53 9.09 5.34
N GLU A 51 10.34 8.41 4.53
CA GLU A 51 10.19 8.38 3.07
C GLU A 51 8.91 7.62 2.67
N ALA A 52 8.58 6.56 3.40
CA ALA A 52 7.33 5.83 3.21
C ALA A 52 6.10 6.68 3.57
N ARG A 53 6.16 7.45 4.66
CA ARG A 53 5.10 8.40 5.07
C ARG A 53 4.88 9.49 4.03
N GLU A 54 5.96 10.07 3.50
CA GLU A 54 5.85 11.09 2.45
C GLU A 54 5.23 10.54 1.16
N LEU A 55 5.56 9.29 0.79
CA LEU A 55 4.94 8.63 -0.36
C LEU A 55 3.43 8.42 -0.14
N ILE A 56 3.02 8.00 1.06
CA ILE A 56 1.60 7.86 1.42
C ILE A 56 0.88 9.21 1.32
N LYS A 57 1.50 10.28 1.80
CA LYS A 57 0.96 11.64 1.70
C LYS A 57 0.75 12.07 0.25
N GLN A 58 1.74 11.85 -0.63
CA GLN A 58 1.60 12.12 -2.06
C GLN A 58 0.47 11.31 -2.72
N VAL A 59 0.29 10.06 -2.28
CA VAL A 59 -0.83 9.21 -2.73
C VAL A 59 -2.17 9.77 -2.27
N LYS A 60 -2.29 10.24 -1.02
CA LYS A 60 -3.50 10.91 -0.50
C LYS A 60 -3.84 12.19 -1.26
N GLU A 61 -2.83 12.98 -1.63
CA GLU A 61 -3.01 14.21 -2.43
C GLU A 61 -3.41 13.89 -3.88
N ARG A 62 -2.79 12.88 -4.49
CA ARG A 62 -3.05 12.46 -5.87
C ARG A 62 -4.37 11.71 -6.02
N PHE A 63 -4.78 10.98 -5.00
CA PHE A 63 -6.00 10.19 -4.97
C PHE A 63 -6.85 10.59 -3.76
N SER A 64 -7.72 11.57 -3.96
CA SER A 64 -8.67 12.05 -2.93
C SER A 64 -9.76 11.04 -2.56
N ARG A 65 -9.77 9.85 -3.17
CA ARG A 65 -10.69 8.76 -2.83
C ARG A 65 -9.99 7.81 -1.86
N ASN A 66 -10.72 7.41 -0.82
CA ASN A 66 -10.30 6.45 0.20
C ASN A 66 -9.09 6.92 1.05
N THR A 67 -8.97 8.23 1.29
CA THR A 67 -7.92 8.82 2.13
C THR A 67 -7.86 8.19 3.53
N ASP A 68 -9.03 7.82 4.07
CA ASP A 68 -9.23 7.09 5.31
C ASP A 68 -8.49 5.74 5.36
N LEU A 69 -8.49 4.97 4.26
CA LEU A 69 -7.73 3.71 4.18
C LEU A 69 -6.22 3.96 4.25
N TRP A 70 -5.75 5.06 3.66
CA TRP A 70 -4.33 5.44 3.70
C TRP A 70 -3.92 6.01 5.07
N ASP A 71 -4.86 6.56 5.86
CA ASP A 71 -4.62 6.93 7.26
C ASP A 71 -4.36 5.68 8.12
N GLU A 72 -5.11 4.59 7.90
CA GLU A 72 -4.89 3.31 8.58
C GLU A 72 -3.53 2.68 8.22
N VAL A 73 -3.17 2.70 6.93
CA VAL A 73 -1.86 2.22 6.46
C VAL A 73 -0.72 3.02 7.08
N GLU A 74 -0.84 4.35 7.13
CA GLU A 74 0.16 5.23 7.75
C GLU A 74 0.30 4.98 9.26
N ALA A 75 -0.83 4.80 9.97
CA ALA A 75 -0.84 4.49 11.40
C ALA A 75 -0.21 3.13 11.74
N GLY A 76 -0.20 2.19 10.79
CA GLY A 76 0.45 0.89 10.93
C GLY A 76 1.97 0.89 10.72
N LEU A 77 2.55 2.01 10.28
CA LEU A 77 4.00 2.14 10.12
C LEU A 77 4.70 2.20 11.49
N PRO A 78 5.94 1.67 11.59
CA PRO A 78 6.76 1.84 12.79
C PRO A 78 6.89 3.33 13.17
N GLN A 79 6.98 3.63 14.48
CA GLN A 79 7.12 4.99 14.99
C GLN A 79 8.50 5.57 14.67
#